data_AF-A0A9Q3L4L6-F1
#
_entry.id   AF-A0A9Q3L4L6-F1
#
_cell.length_a   1.000
_cell.length_b   1.000
_cell.length_c   1.000
_cell.angle_alpha   90.00
_cell.angle_beta   90.00
_cell.angle_gamma   90.00
#
_symmetry.space_group_name_H-M   'P 1'
#
loop_
_entity.id
_entity.type
_entity.pdbx_description
1 polymer ?
#
loop_
_entity_poly.entity_id
_entity_poly.type
_entity_poly.pdbx_seq_one_letter_code
_entity_poly.pdbx_strand_id
1 'polypeptide(L)'
;MAEQHMDRDISSVPILTGINFSEWYGCITILLRSKDLLDVCKKPLNPEASTAISNKWKKSSYEAVNIIASRISNQVFLECVNQDTIKNSNLLWTKINEQYA
;
A
#
# COMPACT_ATOMS: atom_id res chain seq x y z
N MET A 1 -15.93 -21.02 16.89
CA MET A 1 -16.23 -20.25 15.66
C MET A 1 -14.92 -20.05 14.93
N ALA A 2 -14.74 -20.68 13.78
CA ALA A 2 -13.54 -20.45 12.96
C ALA A 2 -13.69 -19.07 12.32
N GLU A 3 -12.87 -18.12 12.74
CA GLU A 3 -12.65 -16.88 11.99
C GLU A 3 -12.08 -17.30 10.63
N GLN A 4 -12.93 -17.30 9.60
CA GLN A 4 -12.45 -17.47 8.24
C GLN A 4 -11.59 -16.24 7.95
N HIS A 5 -10.28 -16.41 8.10
CA HIS A 5 -9.29 -15.50 7.54
C HIS A 5 -9.51 -15.52 6.03
N MET A 6 -10.35 -14.60 5.55
CA MET A 6 -10.58 -14.38 4.14
C MET A 6 -9.32 -13.70 3.62
N ASP A 7 -8.27 -14.50 3.39
CA ASP A 7 -7.08 -14.09 2.66
C ASP A 7 -7.53 -13.70 1.27
N ARG A 8 -7.79 -12.41 1.10
CA ARG A 8 -8.20 -11.87 -0.18
C ARG A 8 -7.00 -12.01 -1.10
N ASP A 9 -7.17 -12.72 -2.21
CA ASP A 9 -6.10 -12.88 -3.18
C ASP A 9 -5.79 -11.51 -3.80
N ILE A 10 -4.51 -11.20 -3.97
CA ILE A 10 -4.05 -10.01 -4.66
C ILE A 10 -4.64 -9.92 -6.08
N SER A 11 -4.93 -11.07 -6.71
CA SER A 11 -5.61 -11.17 -8.00
C SER A 11 -6.98 -10.48 -8.06
N SER A 12 -7.67 -10.37 -6.91
CA SER A 12 -8.98 -9.72 -6.79
C SER A 12 -8.93 -8.19 -6.81
N VAL A 13 -7.74 -7.60 -6.66
CA VAL A 13 -7.56 -6.14 -6.77
C VAL A 13 -7.38 -5.79 -8.26
N PRO A 14 -8.19 -4.88 -8.82
CA PRO A 14 -8.01 -4.44 -10.20
C PRO A 14 -6.66 -3.73 -10.36
N ILE A 15 -6.19 -3.57 -11.59
CA ILE A 15 -5.03 -2.71 -11.87
C ILE A 15 -5.49 -1.25 -11.86
N LEU A 16 -4.84 -0.38 -11.10
CA LEU A 16 -5.12 1.06 -11.11
C LEU A 16 -4.68 1.68 -12.44
N THR A 17 -5.62 2.27 -13.18
CA THR A 17 -5.38 3.02 -14.42
C THR A 17 -5.64 4.52 -14.27
N GLY A 18 -5.95 4.98 -13.05
CA GLY A 18 -6.37 6.35 -12.74
C GLY A 18 -7.89 6.51 -12.73
N ILE A 19 -8.58 6.07 -13.78
CA ILE A 19 -10.04 6.23 -13.91
C ILE A 19 -10.80 5.40 -12.86
N ASN A 20 -10.28 4.21 -12.54
CA ASN A 20 -10.91 3.27 -11.61
C ASN A 20 -10.46 3.45 -10.15
N PHE A 21 -9.99 4.65 -9.77
CA PHE A 21 -9.41 4.90 -8.46
C PHE A 21 -10.32 4.49 -7.30
N SER A 22 -11.61 4.85 -7.33
CA SER A 22 -12.55 4.54 -6.22
C SER A 22 -12.69 3.02 -5.99
N GLU A 23 -12.83 2.24 -7.07
CA GLU A 23 -12.93 0.78 -6.99
C GLU A 23 -11.61 0.16 -6.51
N TRP A 24 -10.49 0.59 -7.12
CA TRP A 24 -9.17 0.14 -6.73
C TRP A 24 -8.87 0.42 -5.26
N TYR A 25 -9.16 1.64 -4.80
CA TYR A 25 -8.94 2.10 -3.44
C TYR A 25 -9.69 1.23 -2.42
N GLY A 26 -10.94 0.89 -2.70
CA GLY A 26 -11.72 -0.02 -1.87
C GLY A 26 -11.07 -1.41 -1.78
N CYS A 27 -10.74 -2.00 -2.93
CA CYS A 27 -10.17 -3.35 -2.98
C CYS A 27 -8.78 -3.43 -2.33
N ILE A 28 -7.87 -2.52 -2.65
CA ILE A 28 -6.51 -2.50 -2.11
C ILE A 28 -6.51 -2.21 -0.60
N THR A 29 -7.39 -1.32 -0.11
CA THR A 29 -7.50 -1.02 1.32
C THR A 29 -7.87 -2.26 2.12
N ILE A 30 -8.79 -3.07 1.60
CA ILE A 30 -9.23 -4.28 2.31
C ILE A 30 -8.12 -5.34 2.27
N LEU A 31 -7.43 -5.51 1.14
CA LEU A 31 -6.28 -6.42 1.05
C LEU A 31 -5.15 -6.03 2.01
N LEU A 32 -4.80 -4.75 2.08
CA LEU A 32 -3.77 -4.28 3.01
C LEU A 32 -4.21 -4.45 4.47
N ARG A 33 -5.50 -4.30 4.76
CA ARG A 33 -6.04 -4.54 6.12
C ARG A 33 -5.99 -6.01 6.50
N SER A 34 -6.33 -6.93 5.59
CA SER A 34 -6.26 -8.37 5.89
C SER A 34 -4.83 -8.88 6.09
N LYS A 35 -3.81 -8.07 5.76
CA LYS A 35 -2.39 -8.39 5.93
C LYS A 35 -1.70 -7.56 7.02
N ASP A 36 -2.46 -6.76 7.78
CA ASP A 36 -1.91 -5.81 8.78
C ASP A 36 -0.91 -4.78 8.21
N LEU A 37 -1.05 -4.43 6.93
CA LEU A 37 -0.18 -3.49 6.21
C LEU A 37 -0.80 -2.11 6.02
N LEU A 38 -2.11 -1.95 6.24
CA LEU A 38 -2.78 -0.67 5.99
C LEU A 38 -2.23 0.48 6.86
N ASP A 39 -1.82 0.17 8.09
CA ASP A 39 -1.35 1.17 9.04
C ASP A 39 -0.04 1.82 8.61
N VAL A 40 0.88 1.07 7.99
CA VAL A 40 2.15 1.63 7.48
C VAL A 40 1.94 2.50 6.24
N CYS A 41 0.83 2.32 5.50
CA CYS A 41 0.43 3.21 4.41
C CYS A 41 -0.19 4.52 4.91
N LYS A 42 -0.95 4.48 6.02
CA LYS A 42 -1.67 5.67 6.52
C LYS A 42 -0.89 6.51 7.52
N LYS A 43 0.07 5.91 8.23
CA LYS A 43 0.80 6.55 9.31
C LYS A 43 2.30 6.59 8.98
N PRO A 44 2.93 7.78 8.95
CA PRO A 44 4.37 7.87 8.80
C PRO A 44 5.08 7.22 10.00
N LEU A 45 6.30 6.74 9.78
CA LEU A 45 7.15 6.23 10.86
C LEU A 45 7.44 7.36 11.86
N ASN A 46 7.19 7.12 13.14
CA ASN A 46 7.60 8.05 14.20
C ASN A 46 9.13 8.19 14.20
N PRO A 47 9.70 9.40 14.08
CA PRO A 47 11.14 9.62 14.09
C PRO A 47 11.82 9.17 15.39
N GLU A 48 11.09 9.14 16.51
CA GLU A 48 11.56 8.69 17.83
C GLU A 48 11.32 7.20 18.08
N ALA A 49 10.87 6.45 17.06
CA ALA A 49 10.66 5.02 17.20
C ALA A 49 11.98 4.29 17.48
N SER A 50 11.92 3.29 18.37
CA SER A 50 13.05 2.41 18.61
C SER A 50 13.49 1.67 17.33
N THR A 51 14.76 1.27 17.26
CA THR A 51 15.31 0.55 16.10
C THR A 51 14.49 -0.69 15.72
N ALA A 52 13.98 -1.44 16.70
CA ALA A 52 13.14 -2.60 16.47
C ALA A 52 11.81 -2.24 15.77
N ILE A 53 11.15 -1.16 16.22
CA ILE A 53 9.92 -0.66 15.61
C ILE A 53 10.19 -0.12 14.21
N SER A 54 11.28 0.64 14.04
CA SER A 54 11.71 1.17 12.73
C SER A 54 11.95 0.05 11.72
N ASN A 55 12.65 -1.02 12.12
CA ASN A 55 12.92 -2.15 11.24
C ASN A 55 11.64 -2.93 10.88
N LYS A 56 10.75 -3.14 11.86
CA LYS A 56 9.43 -3.77 11.60
C LYS A 56 8.62 -2.92 10.61
N TRP A 57 8.54 -1.61 10.84
CA TRP A 57 7.85 -0.69 9.96
C TRP A 57 8.44 -0.72 8.55
N LYS A 58 9.76 -0.66 8.38
CA LYS A 58 10.42 -0.73 7.07
C LYS A 58 10.08 -2.01 6.33
N LYS A 59 10.13 -3.16 7.00
CA LYS A 59 9.76 -4.45 6.40
C LYS A 59 8.32 -4.45 5.91
N SER A 60 7.36 -4.07 6.76
CA SER A 60 5.95 -3.96 6.37
C SER A 60 5.73 -2.92 5.28
N SER A 61 6.48 -1.81 5.30
CA SER A 61 6.41 -0.76 4.30
C SER A 61 6.85 -1.26 2.91
N TYR A 62 7.94 -2.01 2.83
CA TYR A 62 8.35 -2.65 1.56
C TYR A 62 7.33 -3.66 1.07
N GLU A 63 6.75 -4.46 1.97
CA GLU A 63 5.71 -5.42 1.61
C GLU A 63 4.46 -4.73 1.04
N ALA A 64 4.01 -3.66 1.69
CA ALA A 64 2.90 -2.84 1.21
C ALA A 64 3.20 -2.18 -0.14
N VAL A 65 4.42 -1.65 -0.34
CA VAL A 65 4.84 -1.10 -1.64
C VAL A 65 4.77 -2.17 -2.73
N ASN A 66 5.27 -3.38 -2.49
CA ASN A 66 5.25 -4.45 -3.48
C ASN A 66 3.81 -4.81 -3.88
N ILE A 67 2.91 -4.90 -2.91
CA ILE A 67 1.49 -5.19 -3.18
C ILE A 67 0.87 -4.06 -4.02
N ILE A 68 1.04 -2.81 -3.61
CA ILE A 68 0.51 -1.64 -4.33
C ILE A 68 1.09 -1.59 -5.75
N ALA A 69 2.42 -1.66 -5.88
CA ALA A 69 3.12 -1.57 -7.16
C ALA A 69 2.75 -2.70 -8.13
N SER A 70 2.41 -3.90 -7.63
CA SER A 70 1.91 -5.00 -8.47
C SER A 70 0.47 -4.78 -8.98
N ARG A 71 -0.24 -3.78 -8.44
CA ARG A 71 -1.64 -3.48 -8.74
C ARG A 71 -1.85 -2.08 -9.27
N ILE A 72 -0.82 -1.47 -9.84
CA ILE A 72 -0.91 -0.23 -10.60
C ILE A 72 -0.44 -0.45 -12.04
N SER A 73 -0.99 0.33 -12.97
CA SER A 73 -0.54 0.32 -14.37
C SER A 73 0.84 0.94 -14.53
N ASN A 74 1.48 0.71 -15.68
CA ASN A 74 2.78 1.31 -16.00
C ASN A 74 2.74 2.85 -15.94
N GLN A 75 1.64 3.46 -16.37
CA GLN A 75 1.48 4.90 -16.32
C GLN A 75 1.52 5.40 -14.86
N VAL A 76 0.67 4.82 -14.01
CA VAL A 76 0.63 5.16 -12.58
C VAL A 76 1.96 4.89 -11.90
N PHE A 77 2.66 3.82 -12.29
CA PHE A 77 4.00 3.52 -11.80
C PHE A 77 4.98 4.66 -12.11
N LEU A 78 5.02 5.13 -13.36
CA LEU A 78 5.90 6.24 -13.76
C LEU A 78 5.55 7.56 -13.08
N GLU A 79 4.27 7.80 -12.81
CA GLU A 79 3.80 9.03 -12.15
C GLU A 79 4.09 9.01 -10.64
N CYS A 80 3.88 7.88 -9.96
CA CYS A 80 3.87 7.79 -8.50
C CYS A 80 5.11 7.11 -7.90
N VAL A 81 5.81 6.23 -8.62
CA VAL A 81 6.94 5.45 -8.08
C VAL A 81 8.28 6.13 -8.42
N ASN A 82 9.04 6.46 -7.38
CA ASN A 82 10.40 7.01 -7.48
C ASN A 82 11.29 6.45 -6.35
N GLN A 83 12.52 6.96 -6.23
CA GLN A 83 13.50 6.48 -5.24
C GLN A 83 13.05 6.58 -3.77
N ASP A 84 12.12 7.48 -3.47
CA ASP A 84 11.59 7.71 -2.13
C ASP A 84 10.34 6.87 -1.88
N THR A 85 9.39 6.87 -2.83
CA THR A 85 8.10 6.16 -2.69
C THR A 85 8.25 4.65 -2.81
N ILE A 86 9.24 4.14 -3.56
CA ILE A 86 9.52 2.70 -3.66
C ILE A 86 10.00 2.09 -2.34
N LYS A 87 10.40 2.92 -1.37
CA LYS A 87 10.87 2.47 -0.04
C LYS A 87 9.93 2.86 1.09
N ASN A 88 8.87 3.58 0.77
CA ASN A 88 8.00 4.18 1.76
C ASN A 88 6.54 4.08 1.29
N SER A 89 5.86 3.06 1.80
CA SER A 89 4.44 2.82 1.53
C SER A 89 3.55 4.00 1.90
N ASN A 90 3.87 4.76 2.94
CA ASN A 90 3.12 5.97 3.29
C ASN A 90 3.27 7.06 2.22
N LEU A 91 4.49 7.34 1.76
CA LEU A 91 4.71 8.30 0.68
C LEU A 91 4.07 7.86 -0.64
N LEU A 92 4.21 6.58 -1.01
CA LEU A 92 3.57 6.03 -2.20
C LEU A 92 2.05 6.16 -2.13
N TRP A 93 1.47 5.76 -0.98
CA TRP A 93 0.03 5.84 -0.74
C TRP A 93 -0.45 7.29 -0.84
N THR A 94 0.18 8.22 -0.13
CA THR A 94 -0.17 9.65 -0.17
C THR A 94 -0.12 10.18 -1.60
N LYS A 95 0.96 9.93 -2.34
CA LYS A 95 1.11 10.42 -3.71
C LYS A 95 0.05 9.86 -4.68
N ILE A 96 -0.33 8.59 -4.55
CA ILE A 96 -1.42 8.00 -5.34
C ILE A 96 -2.76 8.67 -5.00
N ASN A 97 -3.03 8.94 -3.72
CA ASN A 97 -4.26 9.62 -3.32
C ASN A 97 -4.29 11.07 -3.81
N GLU A 98 -3.19 11.82 -3.70
CA GLU A 98 -3.11 13.21 -4.18
C GLU A 98 -3.33 13.32 -5.69
N GLN A 99 -2.94 12.30 -6.46
CA GLN A 99 -3.05 12.30 -7.92
C GLN A 99 -4.46 11.91 -8.41
N TYR A 100 -5.19 11.06 -7.69
CA TYR A 100 -6.40 10.42 -8.22
C TYR A 100 -7.65 10.46 -7.31
N ALA A 101 -7.56 10.99 -6.07
CA ALA A 101 -8.72 11.18 -5.17
C ALA A 101 -9.38 12.55 -5.39
#